data_AF-A0A2N3HWB5-F1
#
_entry.id   AF-A0A2N3HWB5-F1
#
_cell.length_a   1.000
_cell.length_b   1.000
_cell.length_c   1.000
_cell.angle_alpha   90.00
_cell.angle_beta   90.00
_cell.angle_gamma   90.00
#
_symmetry.space_group_name_H-M   'P 1'
#
loop_
_entity.id
_entity.type
_entity.pdbx_description
1 polymer ?
#
loop_
_entity_poly.entity_id
_entity_poly.type
_entity_poly.pdbx_seq_one_letter_code
_entity_poly.pdbx_strand_id
1 'polypeptide(L)'
;MANALDDLLGDAKKKGSEIWSSIKSTGKDKLKNAIQNLNDALPEIEEAGFVLVRLDVDIALLPRLFARFKQEHTISLEDRESILKKTKKNKFLNFILIGLFKASDIKNEISIDNIDLKEIELEIGLTPSAKLIFRREERLSLMEKNDDQ
;
A
#
# COMPACT_ATOMS: atom_id res chain seq x y z
N MET A 1 27.46 44.21 -12.22
CA MET A 1 27.48 42.74 -12.09
C MET A 1 26.61 42.20 -10.94
N ALA A 2 26.11 43.03 -10.02
CA ALA A 2 25.25 42.56 -8.91
C ALA A 2 23.88 42.03 -9.35
N ASN A 3 23.26 42.64 -10.37
CA ASN A 3 21.88 42.31 -10.77
C ASN A 3 21.75 40.95 -11.50
N ALA A 4 22.79 40.49 -12.20
CA ALA A 4 22.72 39.24 -12.96
C ALA A 4 22.73 37.99 -12.06
N LEU A 5 23.37 38.08 -10.89
CA LEU A 5 23.37 37.01 -9.88
C LEU A 5 22.04 36.96 -9.12
N ASP A 6 21.45 38.12 -8.83
CA ASP A 6 20.16 38.21 -8.14
C ASP A 6 19.00 37.76 -9.04
N ASP A 7 19.03 38.09 -10.34
CA ASP A 7 18.07 37.59 -11.33
C ASP A 7 18.17 36.06 -11.50
N LEU A 8 19.39 35.51 -11.54
CA LEU A 8 19.60 34.06 -11.67
C LEU A 8 19.11 33.30 -10.43
N LEU A 9 19.30 33.86 -9.23
CA LEU A 9 18.77 33.31 -7.97
C LEU A 9 17.24 33.44 -7.89
N GLY A 10 16.68 34.53 -8.41
CA GLY A 10 15.23 34.74 -8.53
C GLY A 10 14.57 33.72 -9.47
N ASP A 11 15.15 33.51 -10.64
CA ASP A 11 14.68 32.54 -11.63
C ASP A 11 14.79 31.09 -11.13
N ALA A 12 15.88 30.77 -10.40
CA ALA A 12 16.04 29.45 -9.78
C ALA A 12 14.98 29.18 -8.70
N LYS A 13 14.70 30.16 -7.83
CA LYS A 13 13.64 30.06 -6.82
C LYS A 13 12.26 29.91 -7.46
N LYS A 14 11.98 30.69 -8.51
CA LYS A 14 10.71 30.64 -9.24
C LYS A 14 10.51 29.28 -9.92
N LYS A 15 11.49 28.80 -10.68
CA LYS A 15 11.45 27.46 -11.31
C LYS A 15 11.30 26.34 -10.28
N GLY A 16 12.02 26.42 -9.15
CA GLY A 16 11.87 25.47 -8.04
C GLY A 16 10.45 25.45 -7.48
N SER A 17 9.83 26.62 -7.31
CA SER A 17 8.45 26.74 -6.82
C SER A 17 7.40 26.22 -7.80
N GLU A 18 7.60 26.39 -9.10
CA GLU A 18 6.72 25.90 -10.17
C GLU A 18 6.81 24.38 -10.32
N ILE A 19 8.02 23.81 -10.22
CA ILE A 19 8.23 22.37 -10.16
C ILE A 19 7.58 21.79 -8.89
N TRP A 20 7.72 22.46 -7.74
CA TRP A 20 7.09 22.03 -6.50
C TRP A 20 5.55 22.03 -6.58
N SER A 21 4.96 23.09 -7.13
CA SER A 21 3.50 23.21 -7.24
C SER A 21 2.89 22.19 -8.21
N SER A 22 3.55 21.94 -9.35
CA SER A 22 3.14 20.94 -10.34
C SER A 22 3.28 19.51 -9.85
N ILE A 23 4.33 19.20 -9.07
CA ILE A 23 4.46 17.90 -8.40
C ILE A 23 3.37 17.74 -7.33
N LYS A 24 3.07 18.79 -6.57
CA LYS A 24 2.03 18.76 -5.52
C LYS A 24 0.63 18.52 -6.10
N SER A 25 0.27 19.15 -7.21
CA SER A 25 -1.03 18.93 -7.85
C SER A 25 -1.13 17.53 -8.48
N THR A 26 -0.12 17.14 -9.26
CA THR A 26 -0.08 15.82 -9.91
C THR A 26 -0.05 14.67 -8.90
N GLY A 27 0.69 14.84 -7.80
CA GLY A 27 0.78 13.86 -6.72
C GLY A 27 -0.54 13.68 -5.98
N LYS A 28 -1.27 14.77 -5.72
CA LYS A 28 -2.58 14.73 -5.04
C LYS A 28 -3.63 13.97 -5.85
N ASP A 29 -3.71 14.21 -7.15
CA ASP A 29 -4.69 13.54 -8.01
C ASP A 29 -4.37 12.06 -8.18
N LYS A 30 -3.08 11.71 -8.35
CA LYS A 30 -2.65 10.31 -8.39
C LYS A 30 -2.96 9.58 -7.09
N LEU A 31 -2.71 10.21 -5.94
CA LEU A 31 -3.01 9.65 -4.64
C LEU A 31 -4.52 9.41 -4.48
N LYS A 32 -5.35 10.40 -4.80
CA LYS A 32 -6.81 10.28 -4.75
C LYS A 32 -7.30 9.12 -5.63
N ASN A 33 -6.80 9.02 -6.86
CA ASN A 33 -7.16 7.95 -7.78
C ASN A 33 -6.73 6.57 -7.26
N ALA A 34 -5.55 6.46 -6.65
CA ALA A 34 -5.08 5.20 -6.08
C ALA A 34 -5.91 4.76 -4.86
N ILE A 35 -6.31 5.71 -3.99
CA ILE A 35 -7.23 5.45 -2.88
C ILE A 35 -8.60 5.02 -3.41
N GLN A 36 -9.13 5.69 -4.45
CA GLN A 36 -10.40 5.30 -5.05
C GLN A 36 -10.33 3.90 -5.66
N ASN A 37 -9.28 3.59 -6.43
CA ASN A 37 -9.06 2.27 -6.99
C ASN A 37 -8.95 1.18 -5.92
N LEU A 38 -8.35 1.51 -4.77
CA LEU A 38 -8.29 0.60 -3.62
C LEU A 38 -9.69 0.36 -3.05
N ASN A 39 -10.46 1.42 -2.79
CA ASN A 39 -11.84 1.30 -2.29
C ASN A 39 -12.72 0.47 -3.23
N ASP A 40 -12.64 0.73 -4.54
CA ASP A 40 -13.40 -0.01 -5.55
C ASP A 40 -12.99 -1.49 -5.65
N ALA A 41 -11.78 -1.82 -5.20
CA ALA A 41 -11.22 -3.17 -5.19
C ALA A 41 -11.48 -3.95 -3.90
N LEU A 42 -11.89 -3.27 -2.81
CA LEU A 42 -12.10 -3.91 -1.50
C LEU A 42 -13.09 -5.09 -1.55
N PRO A 43 -14.25 -5.00 -2.22
CA PRO A 43 -15.21 -6.10 -2.24
C PRO A 43 -14.61 -7.41 -2.78
N GLU A 44 -13.84 -7.35 -3.87
CA GLU A 44 -13.18 -8.52 -4.45
C GLU A 44 -11.99 -9.02 -3.61
N ILE A 45 -11.33 -8.12 -2.87
CA ILE A 45 -10.27 -8.51 -1.92
C ILE A 45 -10.87 -9.25 -0.72
N GLU A 46 -12.02 -8.80 -0.23
CA GLU A 46 -12.80 -9.46 0.83
C GLU A 46 -13.32 -10.83 0.38
N GLU A 47 -13.86 -10.93 -0.84
CA GLU A 47 -14.24 -12.20 -1.49
C GLU A 47 -13.04 -13.18 -1.57
N ALA A 48 -11.83 -12.65 -1.74
CA ALA A 48 -10.60 -13.44 -1.78
C ALA A 48 -10.07 -13.87 -0.38
N GLY A 49 -10.73 -13.47 0.70
CA GLY A 49 -10.41 -13.85 2.07
C GLY A 49 -9.51 -12.88 2.83
N PHE A 50 -9.37 -11.63 2.34
CA PHE A 50 -8.52 -10.62 2.97
C PHE A 50 -9.30 -9.36 3.31
N VAL A 51 -8.99 -8.74 4.44
CA VAL A 51 -9.59 -7.47 4.86
C VAL A 51 -8.53 -6.40 5.00
N LEU A 52 -8.82 -5.18 4.53
CA LEU A 52 -7.94 -4.03 4.73
C LEU A 52 -8.03 -3.61 6.20
N VAL A 53 -6.92 -3.69 6.93
CA VAL A 53 -6.84 -3.29 8.35
C VAL A 53 -6.24 -1.90 8.53
N ARG A 54 -5.40 -1.45 7.59
CA ARG A 54 -4.77 -0.13 7.66
C ARG A 54 -4.37 0.36 6.28
N LEU A 55 -4.49 1.66 6.07
CA LEU A 55 -3.90 2.35 4.94
C LEU A 55 -2.99 3.46 5.46
N ASP A 56 -1.68 3.31 5.28
CA ASP A 56 -0.74 4.39 5.56
C ASP A 56 -0.46 5.15 4.26
N VAL A 57 -0.49 6.48 4.35
CA VAL A 57 -0.32 7.39 3.21
C VAL A 57 0.90 8.27 3.46
N ASP A 58 1.94 8.08 2.65
CA ASP A 58 3.16 8.89 2.69
C ASP A 58 3.03 10.04 1.69
N ILE A 59 2.83 11.26 2.21
CA ILE A 59 2.70 12.50 1.43
C ILE A 59 4.09 13.15 1.28
N ALA A 60 5.02 12.42 0.67
CA ALA A 60 6.33 12.94 0.27
C ALA A 60 6.27 13.53 -1.16
N LEU A 61 7.42 14.00 -1.67
CA LEU A 61 7.56 14.42 -3.07
C LEU A 61 7.13 13.30 -4.05
N LEU A 62 7.38 12.06 -3.66
CA LEU A 62 6.87 10.85 -4.31
C LEU A 62 5.85 10.20 -3.37
N PRO A 63 4.54 10.38 -3.63
CA PRO A 63 3.52 9.81 -2.76
C PRO A 63 3.54 8.28 -2.83
N ARG A 64 3.34 7.63 -1.68
CA ARG A 64 3.26 6.17 -1.56
C ARG A 64 2.08 5.77 -0.69
N LEU A 65 1.51 4.61 -1.01
CA LEU A 65 0.43 3.99 -0.26
C LEU A 65 0.92 2.66 0.29
N PHE A 66 0.68 2.40 1.56
CA PHE A 66 0.94 1.11 2.19
C PHE A 66 -0.40 0.56 2.68
N ALA A 67 -0.93 -0.42 1.95
CA ALA A 67 -2.17 -1.08 2.28
C ALA A 67 -1.87 -2.37 3.06
N ARG A 68 -2.32 -2.42 4.30
CA ARG A 68 -2.12 -3.58 5.18
C ARG A 68 -3.38 -4.40 5.26
N PHE A 69 -3.23 -5.69 4.98
CA PHE A 69 -4.31 -6.65 4.94
C PHE A 69 -4.10 -7.75 5.96
N LYS A 70 -5.19 -8.25 6.52
CA LYS A 70 -5.22 -9.48 7.31
C LYS A 70 -5.95 -10.55 6.51
N GLN A 71 -5.45 -11.78 6.56
CA GLN A 71 -6.18 -12.92 6.01
C GLN A 71 -7.22 -13.39 7.04
N GLU A 72 -8.50 -13.28 6.69
CA GLU A 72 -9.62 -13.72 7.53
C GLU A 72 -9.97 -15.19 7.29
N HIS A 73 -9.92 -15.63 6.02
CA HIS A 73 -10.14 -17.02 5.67
C HIS A 73 -9.30 -17.43 4.46
N THR A 74 -9.24 -18.72 4.20
CA THR A 74 -8.57 -19.26 3.01
C THR A 74 -9.61 -19.75 2.02
N ILE A 75 -9.42 -19.43 0.76
CA ILE A 75 -10.20 -19.95 -0.37
C ILE A 75 -9.40 -21.01 -1.13
N SER A 76 -10.09 -21.87 -1.88
CA SER A 76 -9.47 -22.93 -2.66
C SER A 76 -8.60 -22.38 -3.79
N LEU A 77 -7.66 -23.19 -4.31
CA LEU A 77 -6.85 -22.79 -5.46
C LEU A 77 -7.71 -22.49 -6.70
N GLU A 78 -8.79 -23.25 -6.89
CA GLU A 78 -9.75 -23.06 -7.98
C GLU A 78 -10.46 -21.69 -7.87
N ASP A 79 -10.87 -21.30 -6.66
CA ASP A 79 -11.47 -20.00 -6.41
C ASP A 79 -10.46 -18.86 -6.64
N ARG A 80 -9.21 -19.03 -6.18
CA ARG A 80 -8.13 -18.06 -6.44
C ARG A 80 -7.96 -17.82 -7.94
N GLU A 81 -7.88 -18.90 -8.71
CA GLU A 81 -7.77 -18.80 -10.17
C GLU A 81 -8.99 -18.12 -10.81
N SER A 82 -10.19 -18.45 -10.33
CA SER A 82 -11.44 -17.86 -10.81
C SER A 82 -11.46 -16.34 -10.60
N ILE A 83 -11.11 -15.88 -9.39
CA ILE A 83 -11.03 -14.45 -9.06
C ILE A 83 -9.95 -13.77 -9.90
N LEU A 84 -8.76 -14.37 -10.07
CA LEU A 84 -7.71 -13.80 -10.91
C LEU A 84 -8.10 -13.70 -12.39
N LYS A 85 -8.88 -14.67 -12.91
CA LYS A 85 -9.43 -14.62 -14.28
C LYS A 85 -10.48 -13.50 -14.42
N LYS A 86 -11.42 -13.40 -13.46
CA LYS A 86 -12.46 -12.35 -13.38
C LYS A 86 -11.86 -10.94 -13.35
N THR A 87 -10.79 -10.76 -12.58
CA THR A 87 -10.16 -9.45 -12.32
C THR A 87 -9.05 -9.08 -13.30
N LYS A 88 -8.70 -9.95 -14.27
CA LYS A 88 -7.56 -9.78 -15.18
C LYS A 88 -7.50 -8.43 -15.92
N LYS A 89 -8.66 -7.82 -16.21
CA LYS A 89 -8.74 -6.50 -16.86
C LYS A 89 -8.40 -5.35 -15.90
N ASN A 90 -8.69 -5.50 -14.61
CA ASN A 90 -8.29 -4.57 -13.56
C ASN A 90 -6.88 -4.92 -13.08
N LYS A 91 -5.86 -4.40 -13.77
CA LYS A 91 -4.45 -4.69 -13.46
C LYS A 91 -4.07 -4.34 -12.02
N PHE A 92 -4.68 -3.31 -11.43
CA PHE A 92 -4.43 -2.87 -10.07
C PHE A 92 -4.90 -3.91 -9.06
N LEU A 93 -6.17 -4.32 -9.15
CA LEU A 93 -6.74 -5.35 -8.30
C LEU A 93 -6.04 -6.70 -8.50
N ASN A 94 -5.76 -7.08 -9.76
CA ASN A 94 -5.09 -8.33 -10.06
C ASN A 94 -3.68 -8.40 -9.43
N PHE A 95 -2.94 -7.28 -9.46
CA PHE A 95 -1.65 -7.17 -8.77
C PHE A 95 -1.79 -7.38 -7.27
N ILE A 96 -2.75 -6.69 -6.63
CA ILE A 96 -3.01 -6.82 -5.18
C ILE A 96 -3.29 -8.29 -4.83
N LEU A 97 -4.21 -8.93 -5.52
CA LEU A 97 -4.60 -10.32 -5.26
C LEU A 97 -3.44 -11.30 -5.43
N ILE A 98 -2.61 -11.13 -6.48
CA ILE A 98 -1.39 -11.95 -6.66
C ILE A 98 -0.44 -11.78 -5.47
N GLY A 99 -0.25 -10.55 -4.99
CA GLY A 99 0.59 -10.26 -3.83
C GLY A 99 0.06 -10.94 -2.56
N LEU A 100 -1.24 -10.84 -2.31
CA LEU A 100 -1.90 -11.44 -1.14
C LEU A 100 -1.87 -12.96 -1.16
N PHE A 101 -2.15 -13.60 -2.31
CA PHE A 101 -2.08 -15.06 -2.42
C PHE A 101 -0.66 -15.59 -2.23
N LYS A 102 0.34 -14.96 -2.86
CA LYS A 102 1.75 -15.34 -2.66
C LYS A 102 2.18 -15.18 -1.20
N ALA A 103 1.76 -14.10 -0.55
CA ALA A 103 2.02 -13.87 0.86
C ALA A 103 1.37 -14.94 1.76
N SER A 104 0.14 -15.36 1.43
CA SER A 104 -0.55 -16.46 2.11
C SER A 104 0.14 -17.81 1.88
N ASP A 105 0.70 -18.06 0.69
CA ASP A 105 1.44 -19.28 0.41
C ASP A 105 2.72 -19.36 1.26
N ILE A 106 3.48 -18.26 1.33
CA ILE A 106 4.69 -18.17 2.16
C ILE A 106 4.37 -18.40 3.65
N LYS A 107 3.22 -17.89 4.14
CA LYS A 107 2.77 -18.16 5.53
C LYS A 107 2.70 -19.65 5.83
N ASN A 108 2.26 -20.46 4.87
CA ASN A 108 2.12 -21.90 5.05
C ASN A 108 3.46 -22.64 5.02
N GLU A 109 4.51 -22.01 4.50
CA GLU A 109 5.86 -22.58 4.39
C GLU A 109 6.77 -22.16 5.56
N ILE A 110 6.46 -21.04 6.22
CA ILE A 110 7.29 -20.45 7.29
C ILE A 110 6.61 -20.63 8.66
N SER A 111 7.31 -21.28 9.59
CA SER A 111 6.92 -21.34 11.00
C SER A 111 7.99 -20.68 11.87
N ILE A 112 7.58 -19.77 12.76
CA ILE A 112 8.45 -19.09 13.72
C ILE A 112 7.85 -19.28 15.12
N ASP A 113 8.65 -19.80 16.06
CA ASP A 113 8.20 -20.09 17.41
C ASP A 113 7.57 -18.86 18.09
N ASN A 114 6.29 -18.99 18.45
CA ASN A 114 5.50 -17.95 19.12
C ASN A 114 5.34 -16.65 18.33
N ILE A 115 5.43 -16.67 16.99
CA ILE A 115 5.21 -15.51 16.13
C ILE A 115 4.38 -15.93 14.91
N ASP A 116 3.22 -15.32 14.72
CA ASP A 116 2.36 -15.58 13.55
C ASP A 116 2.42 -14.44 12.54
N LEU A 117 2.13 -14.75 11.27
CA LEU A 117 1.80 -13.72 10.29
C LEU A 117 0.50 -13.04 10.70
N LYS A 118 0.56 -11.73 10.99
CA LYS A 118 -0.61 -10.93 11.37
C LYS A 118 -1.12 -10.08 10.21
N GLU A 119 -0.21 -9.47 9.47
CA GLU A 119 -0.55 -8.52 8.41
C GLU A 119 0.35 -8.74 7.19
N ILE A 120 -0.20 -8.46 6.01
CA ILE A 120 0.50 -8.37 4.74
C ILE A 120 0.44 -6.92 4.31
N GLU A 121 1.59 -6.26 4.19
CA GLU A 121 1.68 -4.88 3.72
C GLU A 121 2.03 -4.88 2.24
N LEU A 122 1.19 -4.24 1.43
CA LEU A 122 1.45 -3.97 0.03
C LEU A 122 1.84 -2.50 -0.13
N GLU A 123 3.04 -2.26 -0.67
CA GLU A 123 3.44 -0.94 -1.14
C GLU A 123 2.87 -0.74 -2.55
N ILE A 124 1.96 0.21 -2.66
CA ILE A 124 1.30 0.62 -3.89
C ILE A 124 1.97 1.94 -4.33
N GLY A 125 2.77 1.85 -5.39
CA GLY A 125 3.61 2.95 -5.86
C GLY A 125 4.38 2.61 -7.14
N LEU A 126 5.51 3.29 -7.39
CA LEU A 126 6.34 3.09 -8.58
C LEU A 126 6.92 1.68 -8.69
N THR A 127 7.33 1.11 -7.55
CA THR A 127 7.83 -0.26 -7.46
C THR A 127 6.93 -1.01 -6.48
N PRO A 128 5.99 -1.80 -6.97
CA PRO A 128 5.09 -2.55 -6.12
C PRO A 128 5.86 -3.60 -5.31
N SER A 129 5.61 -3.68 -4.00
CA SER A 129 6.26 -4.64 -3.11
C SER A 129 5.28 -5.22 -2.10
N ALA A 130 5.60 -6.40 -1.56
CA ALA A 130 4.82 -7.05 -0.50
C ALA A 130 5.75 -7.39 0.67
N LYS A 131 5.30 -7.08 1.89
CA LYS A 131 6.01 -7.36 3.13
C LYS A 131 5.11 -8.19 4.05
N LEU A 132 5.68 -9.24 4.62
CA LEU A 132 5.02 -10.08 5.62
C LEU A 132 5.33 -9.56 7.02
N ILE A 133 4.32 -9.28 7.81
CA ILE A 133 4.46 -8.73 9.17
C ILE A 133 4.10 -9.82 10.17
N PHE A 134 5.14 -10.38 10.77
CA PHE A 134 5.03 -11.39 11.82
C PHE A 134 5.04 -10.72 13.20
N ARG A 135 4.12 -11.10 14.10
CA ARG A 135 4.07 -10.57 15.48
C ARG A 135 3.78 -11.66 16.50
N ARG A 136 4.28 -11.44 17.72
CA ARG A 136 4.03 -12.26 18.92
C ARG A 136 2.74 -11.79 19.60
N GLU A 137 1.82 -12.72 19.87
CA GLU A 137 0.50 -12.43 20.46
C GLU A 137 0.57 -11.64 21.78
N GLU A 138 1.47 -12.02 22.70
CA GLU A 138 1.59 -11.36 24.01
C GLU A 138 1.87 -9.85 23.93
N ARG A 139 2.50 -9.37 22.85
CA ARG A 139 2.84 -7.95 22.67
C ARG A 139 1.71 -7.12 22.06
N LEU A 140 0.72 -7.72 21.41
CA LEU A 140 -0.40 -6.99 20.79
C LEU A 140 -1.37 -6.45 21.86
N SER A 141 -1.70 -7.27 22.85
CA SER A 141 -2.60 -6.91 23.96
C SER A 141 -2.13 -5.72 24.82
N LEU A 142 -0.82 -5.44 24.80
CA LEU A 142 -0.20 -4.31 25.49
C LEU A 142 -0.19 -3.03 24.66
N MET A 143 -0.22 -3.14 23.33
CA MET A 143 -0.24 -1.98 22.43
C MET A 143 -1.67 -1.46 22.25
N GLU A 144 -2.65 -2.36 22.08
CA GLU A 144 -4.08 -2.00 21.98
C GLU A 144 -4.59 -1.26 23.22
N LYS A 145 -4.08 -1.58 24.41
CA LYS A 145 -4.44 -0.90 25.67
C LYS A 145 -3.89 0.52 25.81
N ASN A 146 -2.86 0.89 25.03
CA ASN A 146 -2.21 2.19 25.15
C ASN A 146 -2.72 3.21 24.11
N ASP A 147 -3.40 2.77 23.06
CA ASP A 147 -4.01 3.65 22.05
C ASP A 147 -5.41 4.17 22.49
N ASP A 148 -5.97 3.63 23.58
CA ASP A 148 -7.25 4.03 24.20
C ASP A 148 -7.10 5.01 25.39
N GLN A 149 -5.92 5.61 25.61
CA GLN A 149 -5.66 6.67 26.61
C GLN A 149 -5.23 7.98 25.98
#